data_AF-A0AAW2Y7F3-F1
#
_entry.id   AF-A0AAW2Y7F3-F1
#
_cell.length_a   1.000
_cell.length_b   1.000
_cell.length_c   1.000
_cell.angle_alpha   90.00
_cell.angle_beta   90.00
_cell.angle_gamma   90.00
#
_symmetry.space_group_name_H-M   'P 1'
#
loop_
_entity.id
_entity.type
_entity.pdbx_description
1 polymer ?
#
loop_
_entity_poly.entity_id
_entity_poly.type
_entity_poly.pdbx_seq_one_letter_code
_entity_poly.pdbx_strand_id
1 'polypeptide(L)'
;MYQMVIHSDVAMTILVVILLWPYCESMVRKNFDEGLGASIKKLTEGKNQELMKKIMGEASDDIKLTLGSVTEISRLRGYTLQVKVKDEL
;
A
#
# COMPACT_ATOMS: atom_id res chain seq x y z
N MET A 1 -2.41 -22.49 -0.63
CA MET A 1 -3.62 -21.84 -1.20
C MET A 1 -3.40 -20.35 -1.46
N TYR A 2 -3.05 -19.53 -0.44
CA TYR A 2 -2.85 -18.08 -0.61
C TYR A 2 -1.75 -17.69 -1.61
N GLN A 3 -0.64 -18.43 -1.67
CA GLN A 3 0.41 -18.13 -2.65
C GLN A 3 -0.08 -18.26 -4.10
N MET A 4 -0.96 -19.22 -4.41
CA MET A 4 -1.51 -19.36 -5.75
C MET A 4 -2.33 -18.13 -6.16
N VAL A 5 -3.07 -17.55 -5.22
CA VAL A 5 -3.85 -16.32 -5.40
C VAL A 5 -2.91 -15.12 -5.57
N ILE A 6 -1.89 -15.00 -4.70
CA ILE A 6 -0.89 -13.93 -4.75
C ILE A 6 -0.05 -13.96 -6.03
N HIS A 7 0.29 -15.13 -6.55
CA HIS A 7 1.08 -15.27 -7.78
C HIS A 7 0.24 -15.36 -9.06
N SER A 8 -1.09 -15.38 -8.97
CA SER A 8 -1.97 -15.37 -10.15
C SER A 8 -2.08 -13.97 -10.76
N ASP A 9 -2.24 -13.89 -12.09
CA ASP A 9 -2.58 -12.64 -12.79
C ASP A 9 -4.09 -12.34 -12.76
N VAL A 10 -4.72 -12.60 -11.62
CA VAL A 10 -6.14 -12.28 -11.41
C VAL A 10 -6.23 -10.89 -10.82
N ALA A 11 -7.15 -10.07 -11.33
CA ALA A 11 -7.41 -8.75 -10.77
C ALA A 11 -7.92 -8.89 -9.33
N MET A 12 -7.35 -8.12 -8.40
CA MET A 12 -7.72 -8.15 -6.99
C MET A 12 -7.76 -6.74 -6.42
N THR A 13 -8.71 -6.48 -5.54
CA THR A 13 -8.83 -5.21 -4.84
C THR A 13 -8.95 -5.47 -3.35
N ILE A 14 -8.16 -4.74 -2.58
CA ILE A 14 -8.18 -4.69 -1.12
C ILE A 14 -8.66 -3.31 -0.72
N LEU A 15 -9.69 -3.27 0.13
CA LEU A 15 -10.24 -2.05 0.72
C LEU A 15 -9.68 -1.90 2.13
N VAL A 16 -9.03 -0.78 2.40
CA VAL A 16 -8.50 -0.41 3.71
C VAL A 16 -9.32 0.75 4.24
N VAL A 17 -10.00 0.55 5.37
CA VAL A 17 -10.82 1.57 6.03
C VAL A 17 -10.20 1.90 7.38
N ILE A 18 -9.97 3.18 7.63
CA ILE A 18 -9.34 3.65 8.87
C ILE A 18 -10.42 3.98 9.91
N LEU A 19 -10.51 3.14 10.95
CA LEU A 19 -11.58 3.17 11.95
C LEU A 19 -11.22 3.89 13.27
N LEU A 20 -9.94 4.19 13.53
CA LEU A 20 -9.51 4.82 14.78
C LEU A 20 -8.36 5.80 14.54
N TRP A 21 -8.44 6.98 15.18
CA TRP A 21 -7.34 7.92 15.28
C TRP A 21 -7.12 8.31 16.75
N PRO A 22 -5.85 8.42 17.20
CA PRO A 22 -5.06 9.62 16.94
C PRO A 22 -3.75 9.25 16.23
N TYR A 23 -3.12 10.18 15.51
CA TYR A 23 -1.67 10.29 15.23
C TYR A 23 -1.32 10.76 13.81
N CYS A 24 -0.53 11.84 13.83
CA CYS A 24 0.42 12.36 12.84
C CYS A 24 0.69 11.48 11.61
N GLU A 25 0.68 12.14 10.45
CA GLU A 25 1.13 11.65 9.12
C GLU A 25 2.42 10.81 9.17
N SER A 26 3.35 11.15 10.09
CA SER A 26 4.62 10.44 10.27
C SER A 26 4.47 8.98 10.74
N MET A 27 3.43 8.63 11.49
CA MET A 27 3.27 7.28 12.05
C MET A 27 2.70 6.29 11.03
N VAL A 28 1.77 6.72 10.18
CA VAL A 28 1.24 5.88 9.10
C VAL A 28 2.33 5.58 8.08
N ARG A 29 3.10 6.61 7.67
CA ARG A 29 4.22 6.42 6.74
C ARG A 29 5.28 5.49 7.31
N LYS A 30 5.60 5.61 8.60
CA LYS A 30 6.53 4.71 9.29
C LYS A 30 6.01 3.26 9.33
N ASN A 31 4.73 3.05 9.63
CA ASN A 31 4.14 1.71 9.62
C ASN A 31 4.09 1.10 8.21
N PHE A 32 3.83 1.92 7.18
CA PHE A 32 3.93 1.49 5.79
C PHE A 32 5.39 1.16 5.40
N ASP A 33 6.37 1.96 5.81
CA ASP A 33 7.81 1.68 5.56
C ASP A 33 8.26 0.38 6.21
N GLU A 34 7.96 0.22 7.49
CA GLU A 34 8.39 -0.94 8.25
C GLU A 34 7.66 -2.21 7.78
N GLY A 35 6.35 -2.15 7.52
CA GLY A 35 5.56 -3.31 7.10
C GLY A 35 5.75 -3.68 5.62
N LEU A 36 5.48 -2.72 4.73
CA LEU A 36 5.54 -2.94 3.28
C LEU A 36 7.00 -3.05 2.81
N GLY A 37 7.89 -2.21 3.36
CA GLY A 37 9.29 -2.23 3.02
C GLY A 37 10.01 -3.50 3.48
N ALA A 38 9.71 -4.03 4.67
CA ALA A 38 10.22 -5.33 5.09
C ALA A 38 9.72 -6.46 4.19
N SER A 39 8.46 -6.40 3.74
CA SER A 39 7.87 -7.41 2.87
C SER A 39 8.52 -7.40 1.48
N ILE A 40 8.74 -6.22 0.89
CA ILE A 40 9.45 -6.08 -0.40
C ILE A 40 10.89 -6.58 -0.28
N LYS A 41 11.60 -6.22 0.80
CA LYS A 41 12.97 -6.71 1.05
C LYS A 41 13.01 -8.24 1.14
N LYS A 42 12.05 -8.87 1.82
CA LYS A 42 11.93 -10.33 1.91
C LYS A 42 11.65 -10.99 0.56
N LEU A 43 10.76 -10.42 -0.24
CA LEU A 43 10.35 -10.99 -1.53
C LEU A 43 11.39 -10.79 -2.65
N THR A 44 12.22 -9.76 -2.54
CA THR A 44 13.20 -9.39 -3.57
C THR A 44 14.65 -9.67 -3.17
N GLU A 45 14.86 -10.31 -2.01
CA GLU A 45 16.19 -10.51 -1.40
C GLU A 45 17.00 -9.20 -1.27
N GLY A 46 16.31 -8.07 -1.10
CA GLY A 46 16.92 -6.74 -0.99
C GLY A 46 17.41 -6.11 -2.32
N LYS A 47 17.17 -6.74 -3.48
CA LYS A 47 17.68 -6.26 -4.78
C LYS A 47 16.85 -5.11 -5.39
N ASN A 48 15.63 -4.87 -4.93
CA ASN A 48 14.68 -3.98 -5.60
C ASN A 48 14.41 -2.67 -4.83
N GLN A 49 15.48 -1.94 -4.52
CA GLN A 49 15.39 -0.67 -3.79
C GLN A 49 14.69 0.45 -4.57
N GLU A 50 14.77 0.40 -5.91
CA GLU A 50 14.08 1.36 -6.79
C GLU A 50 12.55 1.23 -6.66
N LEU A 51 12.02 0.00 -6.59
CA LEU A 51 10.60 -0.24 -6.39
C LEU A 51 10.11 0.31 -5.04
N MET A 52 10.89 0.13 -3.97
CA MET A 52 10.57 0.73 -2.67
C MET A 52 10.50 2.24 -2.76
N LYS A 53 11.49 2.87 -3.40
CA LYS A 53 11.54 4.33 -3.56
C LYS A 53 10.38 4.85 -4.41
N LYS A 54 9.96 4.12 -5.44
CA LYS A 54 8.82 4.48 -6.29
C LYS A 54 7.50 4.43 -5.51
N ILE A 55 7.25 3.36 -4.76
CA ILE A 55 6.04 3.23 -3.94
C ILE A 55 6.00 4.32 -2.85
N MET A 56 7.15 4.61 -2.24
CA MET A 56 7.25 5.64 -1.19
C MET A 56 7.22 7.08 -1.70
N GLY A 57 7.66 7.30 -2.94
CA GLY A 57 7.61 8.60 -3.60
C GLY A 57 6.20 8.95 -4.10
N GLU A 58 5.42 7.94 -4.52
CA GLU A 58 4.01 8.11 -4.92
C GLU A 58 3.11 8.42 -3.72
N ALA A 59 3.48 7.95 -2.52
CA ALA A 59 2.86 8.39 -1.27
C ALA A 59 3.37 9.79 -0.89
N SER A 60 2.79 10.82 -1.52
CA SER A 60 3.08 12.23 -1.22
C SER A 60 2.64 12.59 0.21
N ASP A 61 3.34 13.54 0.85
CA ASP A 61 2.98 14.09 2.17
C ASP A 61 1.56 14.68 2.24
N ASP A 62 0.94 14.93 1.08
CA ASP A 62 -0.43 15.46 0.96
C ASP A 62 -1.55 14.41 1.11
N ILE A 63 -1.22 13.11 1.21
CA ILE A 63 -2.24 12.08 1.40
C ILE A 63 -2.76 12.12 2.84
N LYS A 64 -3.79 12.93 3.06
CA LYS A 64 -4.55 12.99 4.31
C LYS A 64 -5.43 11.75 4.41
N LEU A 65 -5.02 10.82 5.25
CA LEU A 65 -5.80 9.63 5.60
C LEU A 65 -6.72 9.95 6.76
N THR A 66 -7.84 10.59 6.45
CA THR A 66 -8.84 11.01 7.44
C THR A 66 -9.55 9.82 8.10
N LEU A 67 -10.14 10.00 9.28
CA LEU A 67 -11.01 8.98 9.87
C LEU A 67 -12.16 8.70 8.91
N GLY A 68 -12.41 7.43 8.57
CA GLY A 68 -13.38 7.07 7.53
C GLY A 68 -12.81 7.08 6.11
N SER A 69 -11.57 7.55 5.89
CA SER A 69 -10.92 7.41 4.58
C SER A 69 -10.87 5.95 4.15
N VAL A 70 -11.21 5.74 2.89
CA VAL A 70 -11.24 4.44 2.24
C VAL A 70 -10.14 4.41 1.19
N THR A 71 -9.10 3.61 1.44
CA THR A 71 -8.03 3.38 0.46
C THR A 71 -8.24 2.07 -0.27
N GLU A 72 -8.37 2.13 -1.58
CA GLU A 72 -8.46 0.98 -2.48
C GLU A 72 -7.07 0.66 -3.05
N ILE A 73 -6.56 -0.53 -2.75
CA ILE A 73 -5.34 -1.07 -3.33
C ILE A 73 -5.73 -2.17 -4.31
N SER A 74 -5.56 -1.91 -5.60
CA SER A 74 -5.93 -2.82 -6.67
C SER A 74 -4.71 -3.34 -7.42
N ARG A 75 -4.62 -4.65 -7.58
CA ARG A 75 -3.78 -5.29 -8.59
C ARG A 75 -4.60 -5.47 -9.85
N LEU A 76 -4.23 -4.77 -10.91
CA LEU A 76 -4.74 -4.95 -12.26
C LEU A 76 -3.97 -6.06 -12.98
N ARG A 77 -4.55 -6.57 -14.08
CA ARG A 77 -3.86 -7.54 -14.96
C ARG A 77 -2.52 -6.99 -15.44
N GLY A 78 -1.55 -7.87 -15.63
CA GLY A 78 -0.16 -7.49 -15.91
C GLY A 78 0.59 -7.00 -14.68
N TYR A 79 0.20 -7.44 -13.49
CA TYR A 79 0.83 -7.09 -12.20
C TYR A 79 0.97 -5.58 -11.93
N THR A 80 0.03 -4.78 -12.44
CA THR A 80 0.03 -3.33 -12.23
C THR A 80 -0.64 -3.00 -10.89
N LEU A 81 0.09 -2.35 -9.99
CA LEU A 81 -0.44 -1.86 -8.72
C LEU A 81 -1.07 -0.48 -8.93
N GLN A 82 -2.33 -0.32 -8.51
CA GLN A 82 -3.05 0.93 -8.47
C GLN A 82 -3.50 1.20 -7.04
N VAL A 83 -3.24 2.41 -6.54
CA VAL A 83 -3.72 2.88 -5.24
C VAL A 83 -4.66 4.04 -5.49
N LYS A 84 -5.86 3.98 -4.91
CA LYS A 84 -6.83 5.08 -4.91
C LYS A 84 -7.19 5.40 -3.48
N VAL A 85 -6.97 6.64 -3.08
CA VAL A 85 -7.41 7.15 -1.78
C VAL A 85 -8.71 7.90 -2.02
N LYS A 86 -9.80 7.43 -1.43
CA LYS A 86 -11.09 8.12 -1.41
C LYS A 86 -11.24 8.73 -0.02
N ASP A 87 -11.29 10.06 0.03
CA ASP A 87 -11.72 10.80 1.20
C ASP A 87 -13.25 10.64 1.26
N GLU A 88 -13.79 10.09 2.36
CA GLU A 88 -15.23 10.17 2.59
C GLU A 88 -15.54 11.60 3.01
N LEU A 89 -16.45 12.24 2.26
CA LEU A 89 -16.93 13.61 2.45
C LEU A 89 -18.00 13.66 3.54
#